data_AF-A0A6D0IIR6-F1
#
_entry.id   AF-A0A6D0IIR6-F1
#
_cell.length_a   1.000
_cell.length_b   1.000
_cell.length_c   1.000
_cell.angle_alpha   90.00
_cell.angle_beta   90.00
_cell.angle_gamma   90.00
#
_symmetry.space_group_name_H-M   'P 1'
#
loop_
_entity.id
_entity.type
_entity.pdbx_description
1 polymer ?
#
loop_
_entity_poly.entity_id
_entity_poly.type
_entity_poly.pdbx_seq_one_letter_code
_entity_poly.pdbx_strand_id
1 'polypeptide(L)'
;MTLPFKPHVLALICSAGLCAASTGLYIKSRTVEAPVEPQSTQLAVSDAAAVTFPATVSAPPVTPAVVKSAYSTAQIDQWVAPVALYPDALLSQVLMASTYPTNVAQAVQWSHDNPLKQGDAAIQAVSDQPWDASVKSLVAFPQLMALMGENPQWVQNLGDAFLAQPQDVMDSVQRLRQLAQQTGSLKSSTEQKVITTTKKAVPVKQTVTAPVIPSNTVLTANPVITEPATTVISIEPANPDVVYIPNYNPTVVYGNWANTAYPPVYLPPP
;
A
#
# COMPACT_ATOMS: atom_id res chain seq x y z
N MET A 1 -13.66 55.14 -23.90
CA MET A 1 -14.81 55.50 -23.05
C MET A 1 -14.64 54.78 -21.73
N THR A 2 -14.55 55.53 -20.63
CA THR A 2 -14.19 55.05 -19.29
C THR A 2 -15.32 55.39 -18.33
N LEU A 3 -15.90 54.38 -17.67
CA LEU A 3 -16.88 54.54 -16.60
C LEU A 3 -16.59 53.53 -15.46
N PRO A 4 -16.97 53.83 -14.20
CA PRO A 4 -16.00 53.67 -13.12
C PRO A 4 -16.40 52.70 -11.99
N PHE A 5 -15.39 52.28 -11.23
CA PHE A 5 -15.54 51.65 -9.92
C PHE A 5 -16.36 52.49 -8.93
N LYS A 6 -17.11 51.81 -8.06
CA LYS A 6 -17.42 52.29 -6.70
C LYS A 6 -17.55 51.08 -5.74
N PRO A 7 -16.86 51.07 -4.58
CA PRO A 7 -17.03 50.05 -3.56
C PRO A 7 -18.15 50.44 -2.58
N HIS A 8 -18.83 49.45 -1.99
CA HIS A 8 -19.70 49.66 -0.83
C HIS A 8 -19.09 49.07 0.43
N VAL A 9 -18.83 49.95 1.39
CA VAL A 9 -18.43 49.66 2.78
C VAL A 9 -19.49 50.28 3.68
N LEU A 10 -20.08 49.51 4.59
CA LEU A 10 -20.58 49.89 5.93
C LEU A 10 -21.13 48.61 6.61
N ALA A 11 -20.57 48.16 7.74
CA ALA A 11 -21.02 48.41 9.13
C ALA A 11 -22.23 47.53 9.54
N LEU A 12 -22.16 46.65 10.55
CA LEU A 12 -21.72 46.75 11.96
C LEU A 12 -22.82 47.33 12.89
N ILE A 13 -23.60 46.43 13.51
CA ILE A 13 -24.15 46.48 14.89
C ILE A 13 -24.31 44.98 15.30
N CYS A 14 -23.82 44.40 16.42
CA CYS A 14 -24.11 44.62 17.86
C CYS A 14 -25.63 44.58 18.17
N SER A 15 -26.19 44.02 19.26
CA SER A 15 -25.75 43.28 20.47
C SER A 15 -27.00 42.51 21.00
N ALA A 16 -27.05 41.69 22.07
CA ALA A 16 -26.12 40.95 22.93
C ALA A 16 -26.95 39.99 23.84
N GLY A 17 -26.35 38.92 24.41
CA GLY A 17 -26.94 38.18 25.53
C GLY A 17 -26.49 36.72 25.65
N LEU A 18 -26.17 36.18 26.85
CA LEU A 18 -25.86 36.84 28.12
C LEU A 18 -24.97 35.91 28.97
N CYS A 19 -24.16 36.47 29.87
CA CYS A 19 -23.13 35.76 30.64
C CYS A 19 -23.64 35.01 31.88
N ALA A 20 -23.01 33.89 32.22
CA ALA A 20 -22.72 33.41 33.60
C ALA A 20 -21.87 32.11 33.51
N ALA A 21 -20.91 31.80 34.38
CA ALA A 21 -20.16 32.61 35.36
C ALA A 21 -18.79 31.94 35.62
N SER A 22 -17.83 32.67 36.16
CA SER A 22 -16.42 32.28 36.22
C SER A 22 -16.01 31.51 37.48
N THR A 23 -15.19 30.46 37.33
CA THR A 23 -13.91 30.23 38.03
C THR A 23 -13.23 29.04 37.30
N GLY A 24 -11.92 28.92 37.14
CA GLY A 24 -10.82 29.73 37.66
C GLY A 24 -9.81 28.90 38.44
N LEU A 25 -8.98 28.09 37.76
CA LEU A 25 -7.67 27.71 38.30
C LEU A 25 -6.65 27.34 37.21
N TYR A 26 -5.38 27.38 37.62
CA TYR A 26 -4.15 27.42 36.86
C TYR A 26 -3.46 26.03 36.81
N ILE A 27 -2.22 25.97 36.27
CA ILE A 27 -1.19 24.89 36.43
C ILE A 27 -1.08 23.82 35.31
N LYS A 28 -0.29 24.16 34.28
CA LYS A 28 1.03 23.57 33.95
C LYS A 28 1.29 22.06 34.19
N SER A 29 1.36 21.31 33.06
CA SER A 29 2.29 20.19 32.76
C SER A 29 2.22 18.86 33.55
N ARG A 30 1.87 17.75 32.88
CA ARG A 30 2.80 16.64 32.49
C ARG A 30 2.11 15.45 31.81
N THR A 31 2.96 14.71 31.11
CA THR A 31 2.84 13.46 30.33
C THR A 31 2.30 12.22 31.09
N VAL A 32 1.69 11.30 30.30
CA VAL A 32 1.70 9.82 30.40
C VAL A 32 0.56 9.03 31.10
N GLU A 33 0.33 7.86 30.47
CA GLU A 33 -0.33 6.61 30.89
C GLU A 33 -1.85 6.38 30.83
N ALA A 34 -2.17 5.11 30.65
CA ALA A 34 -3.46 4.55 30.27
C ALA A 34 -4.15 3.82 31.43
N PRO A 35 -5.47 3.60 31.37
CA PRO A 35 -6.16 2.58 32.17
C PRO A 35 -6.32 1.26 31.41
N VAL A 36 -6.44 0.16 32.17
CA VAL A 36 -6.47 -1.23 31.68
C VAL A 36 -7.87 -1.84 31.82
N GLU A 37 -8.17 -2.83 30.95
CA GLU A 37 -9.19 -3.88 31.08
C GLU A 37 -10.69 -3.55 30.90
N PRO A 38 -11.46 -4.55 30.41
CA PRO A 38 -12.23 -5.36 31.36
C PRO A 38 -12.23 -6.89 31.13
N GLN A 39 -12.00 -7.62 32.22
CA GLN A 39 -12.71 -8.83 32.71
C GLN A 39 -12.76 -10.11 31.85
N SER A 40 -12.31 -11.21 32.47
CA SER A 40 -12.98 -12.52 32.38
C SER A 40 -12.99 -13.22 33.75
N THR A 41 -14.06 -13.98 34.02
CA THR A 41 -14.49 -14.38 35.37
C THR A 41 -13.76 -15.62 35.90
N GLN A 42 -13.33 -15.59 37.16
CA GLN A 42 -12.73 -16.75 37.86
C GLN A 42 -13.77 -17.49 38.73
N LEU A 43 -13.85 -18.82 38.56
CA LEU A 43 -14.53 -19.74 39.47
C LEU A 43 -13.50 -20.36 40.44
N ALA A 44 -13.92 -20.59 41.68
CA ALA A 44 -13.07 -21.11 42.75
C ALA A 44 -13.31 -22.62 43.01
N VAL A 45 -12.23 -23.37 43.27
CA VAL A 45 -12.25 -24.63 44.04
C VAL A 45 -10.87 -24.86 44.69
N SER A 46 -10.87 -25.63 45.78
CA SER A 46 -9.82 -25.67 46.81
C SER A 46 -8.65 -26.62 46.57
N ASP A 47 -7.59 -26.40 47.37
CA ASP A 47 -6.37 -27.20 47.52
C ASP A 47 -6.60 -28.67 47.97
N ALA A 48 -5.83 -29.61 47.38
CA ALA A 48 -5.46 -30.90 47.98
C ALA A 48 -4.37 -31.68 47.20
N ALA A 49 -3.25 -31.95 47.87
CA ALA A 49 -2.38 -33.14 47.79
C ALA A 49 -1.61 -33.52 46.49
N ALA A 50 -0.30 -33.68 46.70
CA ALA A 50 0.77 -34.05 45.76
C ALA A 50 0.62 -35.39 44.98
N VAL A 51 1.11 -35.38 43.73
CA VAL A 51 1.77 -36.56 43.10
C VAL A 51 2.87 -36.18 42.09
N THR A 52 3.85 -37.08 42.02
CA THR A 52 5.08 -37.19 41.21
C THR A 52 5.06 -36.75 39.72
N PHE A 53 6.16 -36.12 39.27
CA PHE A 53 6.70 -36.21 37.89
C PHE A 53 7.20 -37.65 37.60
N PRO A 54 7.36 -38.13 36.33
CA PRO A 54 7.59 -37.34 35.11
C PRO A 54 6.80 -37.77 33.86
N ALA A 55 6.72 -36.87 32.86
CA ALA A 55 6.45 -37.23 31.47
C ALA A 55 7.10 -36.22 30.51
N THR A 56 8.12 -36.64 29.76
CA THR A 56 8.62 -35.88 28.60
C THR A 56 7.62 -35.98 27.46
N VAL A 57 6.74 -34.99 27.33
CA VAL A 57 5.91 -34.82 26.14
C VAL A 57 6.83 -34.56 24.95
N SER A 58 6.98 -35.53 24.06
CA SER A 58 7.51 -35.27 22.73
C SER A 58 6.53 -34.35 22.01
N ALA A 59 6.94 -33.10 21.77
CA ALA A 59 6.21 -32.24 20.86
C ALA A 59 6.16 -32.93 19.48
N PRO A 60 4.99 -33.00 18.81
CA PRO A 60 4.93 -33.51 17.45
C PRO A 60 5.82 -32.63 16.55
N PRO A 61 6.45 -33.20 15.51
CA PRO A 61 7.26 -32.42 14.59
C PRO A 61 6.38 -31.33 13.96
N VAL A 62 6.77 -30.08 14.17
CA VAL A 62 6.14 -28.93 13.51
C VAL A 62 6.44 -29.00 12.01
N THR A 63 5.56 -29.66 11.26
CA THR A 63 5.53 -29.54 9.81
C THR A 63 5.26 -28.06 9.48
N PRO A 64 6.17 -27.37 8.77
CA PRO A 64 5.93 -25.97 8.41
C PRO A 64 4.68 -25.89 7.55
N ALA A 65 3.70 -25.11 8.01
CA ALA A 65 2.46 -24.90 7.27
C ALA A 65 2.80 -24.20 5.95
N VAL A 66 2.66 -24.94 4.84
CA VAL A 66 2.73 -24.36 3.50
C VAL A 66 1.49 -23.50 3.33
N VAL A 67 1.63 -22.19 3.57
CA VAL A 67 0.63 -21.20 3.17
C VAL A 67 0.45 -21.30 1.66
N LYS A 68 -0.68 -21.87 1.25
CA LYS A 68 -1.02 -22.04 -0.17
C LYS A 68 -1.41 -20.68 -0.74
N SER A 69 -0.51 -20.08 -1.53
CA SER A 69 -0.82 -18.93 -2.38
C SER A 69 -2.09 -19.18 -3.19
N ALA A 70 -3.01 -18.22 -3.19
CA ALA A 70 -4.25 -18.28 -3.97
C ALA A 70 -3.98 -18.10 -5.48
N TYR A 71 -3.03 -17.23 -5.79
CA TYR A 71 -2.56 -16.89 -7.12
C TYR A 71 -1.06 -17.21 -7.26
N SER A 72 -0.67 -17.71 -8.43
CA SER A 72 0.73 -17.92 -8.77
C SER A 72 1.43 -16.59 -9.08
N THR A 73 2.75 -16.55 -8.85
CA THR A 73 3.61 -15.41 -9.18
C THR A 73 3.43 -14.92 -10.62
N ALA A 74 3.24 -15.85 -11.58
CA ALA A 74 3.04 -15.53 -12.98
C ALA A 74 1.70 -14.83 -13.28
N GLN A 75 0.62 -15.18 -12.57
CA GLN A 75 -0.68 -14.50 -12.67
C GLN A 75 -0.59 -13.08 -12.11
N ILE A 76 0.08 -12.92 -10.97
CA ILE A 76 0.30 -11.61 -10.36
C ILE A 76 1.16 -10.73 -11.29
N ASP A 77 2.27 -11.27 -11.83
CA ASP A 77 3.10 -10.58 -12.82
C ASP A 77 2.30 -10.13 -14.04
N GLN A 78 1.41 -10.97 -14.57
CA GLN A 78 0.51 -10.61 -15.67
C GLN A 78 -0.42 -9.42 -15.34
N TRP A 79 -0.99 -9.36 -14.13
CA TRP A 79 -1.92 -8.29 -13.74
C TRP A 79 -1.22 -7.00 -13.30
N VAL A 80 -0.01 -7.09 -12.75
CA VAL A 80 0.78 -5.94 -12.31
C VAL A 80 1.55 -5.29 -13.48
N ALA A 81 1.86 -6.06 -14.53
CA ALA A 81 2.57 -5.61 -15.73
C ALA A 81 2.12 -4.25 -16.34
N PRO A 82 0.81 -3.92 -16.48
CA PRO A 82 0.37 -2.65 -17.06
C PRO A 82 0.62 -1.42 -16.20
N VAL A 83 0.86 -1.59 -14.89
CA VAL A 83 0.94 -0.50 -13.91
C VAL A 83 2.26 -0.46 -13.12
N ALA A 84 3.10 -1.49 -13.21
CA ALA A 84 4.34 -1.57 -12.44
C ALA A 84 5.31 -0.39 -12.66
N LEU A 85 5.26 0.27 -13.83
CA LEU A 85 6.11 1.43 -14.13
C LEU A 85 5.45 2.78 -13.78
N TYR A 86 4.26 2.77 -13.16
CA TYR A 86 3.63 4.00 -12.68
C TYR A 86 4.38 4.55 -11.46
N PRO A 87 4.34 5.88 -11.20
CA PRO A 87 4.85 6.47 -9.98
C PRO A 87 4.22 5.85 -8.73
N ASP A 88 5.00 5.71 -7.65
CA ASP A 88 4.64 4.89 -6.47
C ASP A 88 3.32 5.33 -5.80
N ALA A 89 3.08 6.65 -5.75
CA ALA A 89 1.84 7.22 -5.23
C ALA A 89 0.62 6.82 -6.06
N LEU A 90 0.72 6.91 -7.40
CA LEU A 90 -0.36 6.52 -8.31
C LEU A 90 -0.57 5.00 -8.31
N LEU A 91 0.51 4.22 -8.32
CA LEU A 91 0.43 2.76 -8.22
C LEU A 91 -0.30 2.33 -6.95
N SER A 92 0.01 2.97 -5.81
CA SER A 92 -0.69 2.73 -4.54
C SER A 92 -2.18 3.06 -4.63
N GLN A 93 -2.53 4.18 -5.27
CA GLN A 93 -3.94 4.56 -5.52
C GLN A 93 -4.66 3.53 -6.41
N VAL A 94 -4.02 3.03 -7.48
CA VAL A 94 -4.59 2.00 -8.35
C VAL A 94 -4.82 0.68 -7.60
N LEU A 95 -3.83 0.22 -6.82
CA LEU A 95 -3.93 -1.01 -6.03
C LEU A 95 -5.00 -0.92 -4.93
N MET A 96 -5.15 0.23 -4.28
CA MET A 96 -6.22 0.42 -3.29
C MET A 96 -7.59 0.53 -3.97
N ALA A 97 -7.71 1.31 -5.05
CA ALA A 97 -8.96 1.50 -5.78
C ALA A 97 -9.48 0.20 -6.42
N SER A 98 -8.59 -0.69 -6.87
CA SER A 98 -8.97 -1.98 -7.47
C SER A 98 -9.68 -2.91 -6.49
N THR A 99 -9.52 -2.71 -5.17
CA THR A 99 -10.31 -3.42 -4.13
C THR A 99 -11.77 -2.95 -4.04
N TYR A 100 -12.14 -1.88 -4.76
CA TYR A 100 -13.50 -1.34 -4.83
C TYR A 100 -14.04 -1.33 -6.28
N PRO A 101 -14.13 -2.49 -6.97
CA PRO A 101 -14.42 -2.56 -8.41
C PRO A 101 -15.75 -1.89 -8.79
N THR A 102 -16.79 -2.00 -7.95
CA THR A 102 -18.08 -1.30 -8.16
C THR A 102 -17.95 0.22 -8.09
N ASN A 103 -17.14 0.74 -7.16
CA ASN A 103 -16.90 2.18 -7.04
C ASN A 103 -16.05 2.69 -8.21
N VAL A 104 -15.07 1.89 -8.66
CA VAL A 104 -14.30 2.18 -9.88
C VAL A 104 -15.25 2.27 -11.07
N ALA A 105 -16.14 1.30 -11.30
CA ALA A 105 -17.10 1.35 -12.40
C ALA A 105 -17.99 2.62 -12.37
N GLN A 106 -18.42 3.07 -11.18
CA GLN A 106 -19.14 4.34 -11.02
C GLN A 106 -18.27 5.57 -11.32
N ALA A 107 -17.00 5.56 -10.87
CA ALA A 107 -16.04 6.64 -11.13
C ALA A 107 -15.65 6.74 -12.62
N VAL A 108 -15.57 5.61 -13.32
CA VAL A 108 -15.40 5.52 -14.77
C VAL A 108 -16.58 6.15 -15.49
N GLN A 109 -17.82 5.77 -15.15
CA GLN A 109 -19.02 6.36 -15.75
C GLN A 109 -19.06 7.87 -15.51
N TRP A 110 -18.77 8.31 -14.28
CA TRP A 110 -18.66 9.73 -13.94
C TRP A 110 -17.60 10.44 -14.80
N SER A 111 -16.43 9.84 -14.99
CA SER A 111 -15.34 10.41 -15.79
C SER A 111 -15.71 10.50 -17.28
N HIS A 112 -16.44 9.52 -17.80
CA HIS A 112 -16.95 9.53 -19.17
C HIS A 112 -17.98 10.66 -19.38
N ASP A 113 -18.87 10.87 -18.42
CA ASP A 113 -19.91 11.91 -18.47
C ASP A 113 -19.36 13.32 -18.17
N ASN A 114 -18.12 13.42 -17.67
CA ASN A 114 -17.45 14.68 -17.34
C ASN A 114 -16.08 14.83 -18.06
N PRO A 115 -16.02 14.73 -19.40
CA PRO A 115 -14.76 14.62 -20.15
C PRO A 115 -13.86 15.87 -20.10
N LEU A 116 -14.36 16.99 -19.56
CA LEU A 116 -13.62 18.23 -19.34
C LEU A 116 -13.15 18.41 -17.87
N LYS A 117 -13.38 17.42 -17.01
CA LYS A 117 -12.90 17.40 -15.62
C LYS A 117 -11.66 16.50 -15.52
N GLN A 118 -10.60 17.04 -14.96
CA GLN A 118 -9.33 16.35 -14.68
C GLN A 118 -8.62 17.01 -13.50
N GLY A 119 -7.60 16.37 -12.94
CA GLY A 119 -6.87 16.87 -11.78
C GLY A 119 -7.77 17.18 -10.57
N ASP A 120 -7.38 18.17 -9.77
CA ASP A 120 -8.12 18.60 -8.58
C ASP A 120 -9.58 19.00 -8.87
N ALA A 121 -9.85 19.54 -10.06
CA ALA A 121 -11.20 19.93 -10.46
C ALA A 121 -12.15 18.73 -10.65
N ALA A 122 -11.60 17.54 -10.92
CA ALA A 122 -12.35 16.29 -10.92
C ALA A 122 -12.51 15.73 -9.49
N ILE A 123 -11.42 15.67 -8.71
CA ILE A 123 -11.42 15.20 -7.32
C ILE A 123 -12.44 15.99 -6.49
N GLN A 124 -12.44 17.32 -6.61
CA GLN A 124 -13.38 18.20 -5.91
C GLN A 124 -14.83 18.04 -6.36
N ALA A 125 -15.08 17.59 -7.60
CA ALA A 125 -16.43 17.34 -8.10
C ALA A 125 -17.01 15.98 -7.64
N VAL A 126 -16.16 15.08 -7.13
CA VAL A 126 -16.56 13.79 -6.55
C VAL A 126 -16.37 13.73 -5.03
N SER A 127 -16.14 14.87 -4.36
CA SER A 127 -15.91 14.95 -2.91
C SER A 127 -16.99 14.23 -2.11
N ASP A 128 -18.24 14.38 -2.54
CA ASP A 128 -19.44 13.95 -1.81
C ASP A 128 -19.86 12.51 -2.17
N GLN A 129 -19.15 11.86 -3.10
CA GLN A 129 -19.38 10.45 -3.42
C GLN A 129 -19.01 9.55 -2.23
N PRO A 130 -19.67 8.39 -2.04
CA PRO A 130 -19.36 7.47 -0.94
C PRO A 130 -18.10 6.62 -1.18
N TRP A 131 -17.33 6.90 -2.24
CA TRP A 131 -16.14 6.12 -2.60
C TRP A 131 -14.96 6.40 -1.67
N ASP A 132 -14.03 5.43 -1.61
CA ASP A 132 -12.76 5.59 -0.93
C ASP A 132 -11.89 6.70 -1.58
N ALA A 133 -10.98 7.28 -0.80
CA ALA A 133 -10.05 8.32 -1.25
C ALA A 133 -9.19 7.87 -2.45
N SER A 134 -8.81 6.59 -2.53
CA SER A 134 -8.10 6.04 -3.69
C SER A 134 -8.93 6.17 -4.97
N VAL A 135 -10.18 5.69 -4.98
CA VAL A 135 -11.10 5.79 -6.12
C VAL A 135 -11.36 7.26 -6.49
N LYS A 136 -11.58 8.15 -5.51
CA LYS A 136 -11.73 9.60 -5.75
C LYS A 136 -10.49 10.23 -6.37
N SER A 137 -9.29 9.78 -6.01
CA SER A 137 -8.06 10.31 -6.61
C SER A 137 -7.92 9.92 -8.08
N LEU A 138 -8.45 8.76 -8.50
CA LEU A 138 -8.27 8.28 -9.87
C LEU A 138 -9.09 9.07 -10.91
N VAL A 139 -10.18 9.75 -10.54
CA VAL A 139 -10.94 10.60 -11.49
C VAL A 139 -10.15 11.83 -11.95
N ALA A 140 -9.03 12.14 -11.31
CA ALA A 140 -8.07 13.12 -11.82
C ALA A 140 -7.46 12.72 -13.18
N PHE A 141 -7.54 11.43 -13.53
CA PHE A 141 -6.88 10.81 -14.67
C PHE A 141 -7.87 10.13 -15.64
N PRO A 142 -8.59 10.88 -16.50
CA PRO A 142 -9.62 10.31 -17.39
C PRO A 142 -9.14 9.15 -18.27
N GLN A 143 -7.88 9.18 -18.75
CA GLN A 143 -7.28 8.09 -19.53
C GLN A 143 -7.15 6.78 -18.73
N LEU A 144 -6.79 6.88 -17.45
CA LEU A 144 -6.71 5.72 -16.56
C LEU A 144 -8.10 5.20 -16.20
N MET A 145 -9.09 6.10 -16.05
CA MET A 145 -10.48 5.72 -15.85
C MET A 145 -11.04 4.96 -17.07
N ALA A 146 -10.83 5.47 -18.29
CA ALA A 146 -11.22 4.77 -19.52
C ALA A 146 -10.57 3.36 -19.60
N LEU A 147 -9.26 3.27 -19.37
CA LEU A 147 -8.54 1.98 -19.33
C LEU A 147 -9.11 1.01 -18.28
N MET A 148 -9.44 1.48 -17.06
CA MET A 148 -10.10 0.66 -16.03
C MET A 148 -11.52 0.24 -16.43
N GLY A 149 -12.24 1.11 -17.13
CA GLY A 149 -13.60 0.88 -17.64
C GLY A 149 -13.68 -0.17 -18.74
N GLU A 150 -12.72 -0.16 -19.65
CA GLU A 150 -12.59 -1.17 -20.72
C GLU A 150 -12.15 -2.54 -20.17
N ASN A 151 -11.51 -2.57 -19.00
CA ASN A 151 -10.87 -3.77 -18.45
C ASN A 151 -11.35 -4.13 -17.03
N PRO A 152 -12.66 -4.27 -16.78
CA PRO A 152 -13.21 -4.48 -15.44
C PRO A 152 -12.74 -5.79 -14.78
N GLN A 153 -12.51 -6.84 -15.57
CA GLN A 153 -11.96 -8.11 -15.06
C GLN A 153 -10.51 -7.97 -14.60
N TRP A 154 -9.72 -7.09 -15.23
CA TRP A 154 -8.35 -6.80 -14.78
C TRP A 154 -8.37 -6.02 -13.46
N VAL A 155 -9.26 -5.03 -13.31
CA VAL A 155 -9.47 -4.31 -12.04
C VAL A 155 -9.84 -5.29 -10.92
N GLN A 156 -10.82 -6.17 -11.16
CA GLN A 156 -11.24 -7.21 -10.22
C GLN A 156 -10.06 -8.10 -9.81
N ASN A 157 -9.35 -8.70 -10.78
CA ASN A 157 -8.24 -9.62 -10.52
C ASN A 157 -7.09 -8.95 -9.74
N LEU A 158 -6.77 -7.68 -10.07
CA LEU A 158 -5.73 -6.92 -9.39
C LEU A 158 -6.12 -6.63 -7.93
N GLY A 159 -7.39 -6.26 -7.70
CA GLY A 159 -7.93 -6.06 -6.35
C GLY A 159 -7.92 -7.33 -5.52
N ASP A 160 -8.44 -8.44 -6.06
CA ASP A 160 -8.46 -9.74 -5.38
C ASP A 160 -7.04 -10.25 -5.06
N ALA A 161 -6.08 -10.07 -5.98
CA ALA A 161 -4.68 -10.38 -5.76
C ALA A 161 -4.05 -9.52 -4.65
N PHE A 162 -4.34 -8.22 -4.62
CA PHE A 162 -3.83 -7.31 -3.59
C PHE A 162 -4.42 -7.59 -2.21
N LEU A 163 -5.70 -7.98 -2.13
CA LEU A 163 -6.35 -8.40 -0.89
C LEU A 163 -5.82 -9.75 -0.38
N ALA A 164 -5.58 -10.72 -1.27
CA ALA A 164 -5.12 -12.06 -0.88
C ALA A 164 -3.62 -12.14 -0.60
N GLN A 165 -2.79 -11.45 -1.40
CA GLN A 165 -1.34 -11.59 -1.45
C GLN A 165 -0.62 -10.25 -1.67
N PRO A 166 -0.78 -9.26 -0.76
CA PRO A 166 -0.23 -7.92 -0.94
C PRO A 166 1.31 -7.90 -1.06
N GLN A 167 2.02 -8.82 -0.41
CA GLN A 167 3.47 -8.93 -0.53
C GLN A 167 3.89 -9.43 -1.93
N ASP A 168 3.27 -10.49 -2.45
CA ASP A 168 3.60 -11.02 -3.79
C ASP A 168 3.29 -10.00 -4.91
N VAL A 169 2.26 -9.17 -4.73
CA VAL A 169 1.95 -8.02 -5.61
C VAL A 169 3.08 -6.99 -5.59
N MET A 170 3.57 -6.60 -4.41
CA MET A 170 4.68 -5.63 -4.32
C MET A 170 6.01 -6.20 -4.80
N ASP A 171 6.27 -7.49 -4.58
CA ASP A 171 7.43 -8.20 -5.13
C ASP A 171 7.35 -8.31 -6.66
N SER A 172 6.15 -8.44 -7.21
CA SER A 172 5.89 -8.36 -8.66
C SER A 172 6.23 -6.99 -9.22
N VAL A 173 5.74 -5.91 -8.60
CA VAL A 173 6.11 -4.52 -8.97
C VAL A 173 7.63 -4.37 -9.02
N GLN A 174 8.34 -4.82 -7.99
CA GLN A 174 9.80 -4.69 -7.92
C GLN A 174 10.52 -5.53 -8.98
N ARG A 175 10.12 -6.80 -9.17
CA ARG A 175 10.65 -7.69 -10.21
C ARG A 175 10.47 -7.11 -11.62
N LEU A 176 9.30 -6.52 -11.90
CA LEU A 176 8.99 -5.90 -13.19
C LEU A 176 9.78 -4.60 -13.41
N ARG A 177 9.95 -3.77 -12.38
CA ARG A 177 10.83 -2.58 -12.44
C ARG A 177 12.30 -2.96 -12.67
N GLN A 178 12.78 -4.01 -12.01
CA GLN A 178 14.13 -4.54 -12.19
C GLN A 178 14.35 -5.06 -13.61
N LEU A 179 13.37 -5.79 -14.17
CA LEU A 179 13.39 -6.25 -15.55
C LEU A 179 13.37 -5.07 -16.54
N ALA A 180 12.54 -4.05 -16.31
CA ALA A 180 12.50 -2.85 -17.15
C ALA A 180 13.79 -1.99 -17.05
N GLN A 181 14.50 -1.99 -15.92
CA GLN A 181 15.85 -1.41 -15.85
C GLN A 181 16.86 -2.23 -16.67
N GLN A 182 16.79 -3.56 -16.61
CA GLN A 182 17.69 -4.46 -17.37
C GLN A 182 17.50 -4.36 -18.87
N THR A 183 16.26 -4.18 -19.37
CA THR A 183 15.98 -3.87 -20.79
C THR A 183 16.34 -2.44 -21.17
N GLY A 184 16.67 -1.58 -20.19
CA GLY A 184 16.92 -0.16 -20.38
C GLY A 184 15.68 0.67 -20.71
N SER A 185 14.48 0.13 -20.46
CA SER A 185 13.19 0.81 -20.68
C SER A 185 12.79 1.70 -19.51
N LEU A 186 13.19 1.36 -18.27
CA LEU A 186 12.98 2.19 -17.08
C LEU A 186 14.23 3.03 -16.77
N LYS A 187 14.13 4.34 -16.99
CA LYS A 187 15.18 5.36 -16.76
C LYS A 187 14.54 6.65 -16.25
N SER A 188 15.30 7.46 -15.53
CA SER A 188 14.87 8.83 -15.20
C SER A 188 14.79 9.69 -16.47
N SER A 189 13.77 10.54 -16.53
CA SER A 189 13.46 11.48 -17.62
C SER A 189 13.10 12.86 -17.05
N THR A 190 12.49 13.73 -17.86
CA THR A 190 11.97 15.04 -17.40
C THR A 190 10.63 14.90 -16.67
N GLU A 191 9.93 13.78 -16.85
CA GLU A 191 8.61 13.49 -16.28
C GLU A 191 8.70 12.56 -15.05
N GLN A 192 9.68 11.65 -15.02
CA GLN A 192 9.83 10.63 -13.99
C GLN A 192 11.25 10.52 -13.45
N LYS A 193 11.38 10.28 -12.16
CA LYS A 193 12.66 10.08 -11.46
C LYS A 193 12.69 8.66 -10.90
N VAL A 194 13.61 7.85 -11.41
CA VAL A 194 13.82 6.47 -10.97
C VAL A 194 14.91 6.47 -9.89
N ILE A 195 14.58 6.00 -8.69
CA ILE A 195 15.48 5.92 -7.55
C ILE A 195 15.70 4.46 -7.19
N THR A 196 16.95 4.03 -7.14
CA THR A 196 17.33 2.67 -6.75
C THR A 196 18.06 2.70 -5.41
N THR A 197 17.41 2.15 -4.38
CA THR A 197 17.95 2.06 -3.02
C THR A 197 18.29 0.61 -2.70
N THR A 198 19.58 0.28 -2.58
CA THR A 198 20.02 -1.03 -2.07
C THR A 198 20.11 -0.97 -0.54
N LYS A 199 19.19 -1.65 0.14
CA LYS A 199 19.26 -1.87 1.58
C LYS A 199 20.42 -2.83 1.85
N LYS A 200 21.50 -2.31 2.43
CA LYS A 200 22.68 -3.10 2.77
C LYS A 200 22.29 -4.20 3.77
N ALA A 201 22.66 -5.44 3.47
CA ALA A 201 22.44 -6.58 4.35
C ALA A 201 22.98 -6.29 5.75
N VAL A 202 22.12 -6.28 6.76
CA VAL A 202 22.54 -6.19 8.16
C VAL A 202 22.91 -7.60 8.59
N PRO A 203 24.16 -7.86 9.03
CA PRO A 203 24.52 -9.19 9.52
C PRO A 203 23.78 -9.44 10.83
N VAL A 204 22.68 -10.20 10.76
CA VAL A 204 21.90 -10.61 11.93
C VAL A 204 22.74 -11.60 12.74
N LYS A 205 23.40 -11.11 13.79
CA LYS A 205 23.90 -11.97 14.87
C LYS A 205 22.71 -12.53 15.64
N GLN A 206 22.13 -13.62 15.15
CA GLN A 206 21.20 -14.44 15.94
C GLN A 206 21.97 -15.06 17.11
N THR A 207 21.80 -14.52 18.30
CA THR A 207 22.24 -15.15 19.54
C THR A 207 21.30 -16.33 19.83
N VAL A 208 21.63 -17.50 19.28
CA VAL A 208 20.95 -18.75 19.66
C VAL A 208 21.42 -19.11 21.06
N THR A 209 20.62 -18.79 22.08
CA THR A 209 20.83 -19.28 23.44
C THR A 209 20.54 -20.79 23.46
N ALA A 210 21.56 -21.59 23.20
CA ALA A 210 21.45 -23.04 23.29
C ALA A 210 21.06 -23.46 24.72
N PRO A 211 20.12 -24.42 24.90
CA PRO A 211 19.89 -25.02 26.20
C PRO A 211 21.17 -25.69 26.70
N VAL A 212 21.61 -25.35 27.91
CA VAL A 212 22.85 -25.89 28.48
C VAL A 212 22.65 -27.35 28.85
N ILE A 213 23.32 -28.25 28.11
CA ILE A 213 23.49 -29.66 28.48
C ILE A 213 24.98 -29.90 28.76
N PRO A 214 25.38 -30.31 29.98
CA PRO A 214 26.79 -30.48 30.31
C PRO A 214 27.29 -31.86 29.88
N SER A 215 27.72 -32.02 28.61
CA SER A 215 28.86 -32.87 28.20
C SER A 215 29.10 -32.87 26.69
N ASN A 216 30.38 -32.95 26.33
CA ASN A 216 30.97 -33.26 25.01
C ASN A 216 30.85 -32.22 23.89
N THR A 217 32.03 -31.71 23.52
CA THR A 217 32.48 -31.05 22.29
C THR A 217 31.41 -30.65 21.25
N VAL A 218 31.00 -29.38 21.28
CA VAL A 218 30.25 -28.74 20.20
C VAL A 218 31.20 -27.93 19.32
N LEU A 219 31.28 -28.27 18.03
CA LEU A 219 31.85 -27.38 17.01
C LEU A 219 30.86 -26.24 16.76
N THR A 220 31.10 -25.07 17.35
CA THR A 220 30.32 -23.85 17.10
C THR A 220 30.65 -23.26 15.72
N ALA A 221 30.11 -23.89 14.68
CA ALA A 221 29.90 -23.20 13.41
C ALA A 221 28.64 -22.34 13.53
N ASN A 222 28.80 -21.03 13.75
CA ASN A 222 27.70 -20.09 13.63
C ASN A 222 27.37 -19.91 12.13
N PRO A 223 26.21 -20.37 11.61
CA PRO A 223 25.82 -20.05 10.25
C PRO A 223 25.48 -18.56 10.20
N VAL A 224 26.34 -17.76 9.55
CA VAL A 224 26.03 -16.37 9.23
C VAL A 224 25.05 -16.37 8.06
N ILE A 225 23.75 -16.49 8.36
CA ILE A 225 22.68 -16.29 7.38
C ILE A 225 22.69 -14.81 7.02
N THR A 226 23.32 -14.50 5.89
CA THR A 226 23.32 -13.15 5.32
C THR A 226 22.03 -12.99 4.53
N GLU A 227 21.07 -12.24 5.05
CA GLU A 227 19.89 -11.81 4.29
C GLU A 227 20.37 -11.08 3.02
N PRO A 228 19.92 -11.46 1.81
CA PRO A 228 20.38 -10.82 0.58
C PRO A 228 20.03 -9.33 0.58
N ALA A 229 20.94 -8.49 0.08
CA ALA A 229 20.72 -7.05 0.03
C ALA A 229 19.54 -6.73 -0.91
N THR A 230 18.41 -6.32 -0.33
CA THR A 230 17.19 -6.00 -1.10
C THR A 230 17.35 -4.66 -1.80
N THR A 231 17.10 -4.65 -3.11
CA THR A 231 17.17 -3.43 -3.94
C THR A 231 15.76 -3.01 -4.33
N VAL A 232 15.35 -1.86 -3.80
CA VAL A 232 14.03 -1.27 -4.04
C VAL A 232 14.17 -0.17 -5.09
N ILE A 233 13.38 -0.27 -6.16
CA ILE A 233 13.21 0.75 -7.18
C ILE A 233 11.93 1.51 -6.86
N SER A 234 12.06 2.81 -6.63
CA SER A 234 10.95 3.75 -6.50
C SER A 234 10.87 4.64 -7.75
N ILE A 235 9.65 4.98 -8.16
CA ILE A 235 9.38 5.89 -9.27
C ILE A 235 8.63 7.10 -8.70
N GLU A 236 9.27 8.25 -8.74
CA GLU A 236 8.69 9.54 -8.32
C GLU A 236 8.33 10.38 -9.56
N PRO A 237 7.27 11.21 -9.53
CA PRO A 237 7.11 12.30 -10.48
C PRO A 237 8.32 13.24 -10.40
N ALA A 238 8.85 13.67 -11.54
CA ALA A 238 9.95 14.66 -11.54
C ALA A 238 9.49 16.07 -11.12
N ASN A 239 8.19 16.36 -11.26
CA ASN A 239 7.51 17.53 -10.72
C ASN A 239 6.41 17.05 -9.76
N PRO A 240 6.40 17.47 -8.48
CA PRO A 240 5.39 17.01 -7.50
C PRO A 240 3.95 17.41 -7.87
N ASP A 241 3.77 18.50 -8.61
CA ASP A 241 2.45 19.02 -9.00
C ASP A 241 1.88 18.32 -10.26
N VAL A 242 2.65 17.45 -10.92
CA VAL A 242 2.29 16.81 -12.20
C VAL A 242 2.59 15.32 -12.18
N VAL A 243 1.57 14.49 -11.99
CA VAL A 243 1.69 13.03 -12.09
C VAL A 243 1.60 12.60 -13.55
N TYR A 244 2.73 12.20 -14.13
CA TYR A 244 2.79 11.61 -15.47
C TYR A 244 2.53 10.10 -15.44
N ILE A 245 1.48 9.67 -16.15
CA ILE A 245 1.16 8.25 -16.36
C ILE A 245 1.90 7.76 -17.61
N PRO A 246 2.85 6.82 -17.50
CA PRO A 246 3.55 6.30 -18.65
C PRO A 246 2.62 5.35 -19.43
N ASN A 247 2.39 5.67 -20.70
CA ASN A 247 1.76 4.76 -21.65
C ASN A 247 2.84 3.87 -22.28
N TYR A 248 2.76 2.55 -22.07
CA TYR A 248 3.73 1.59 -22.58
C TYR A 248 3.07 0.26 -22.93
N ASN A 249 3.69 -0.49 -23.84
CA ASN A 249 3.32 -1.89 -24.07
C ASN A 249 4.20 -2.81 -23.19
N PRO A 250 3.63 -3.55 -22.23
CA PRO A 250 4.36 -4.51 -21.40
C PRO A 250 5.20 -5.53 -22.18
N THR A 251 4.76 -5.98 -23.36
CA THR A 251 5.53 -6.94 -24.17
C THR A 251 6.81 -6.35 -24.76
N VAL A 252 6.89 -5.01 -24.85
CA VAL A 252 8.08 -4.29 -25.33
C VAL A 252 9.01 -3.94 -24.16
N VAL A 253 8.49 -3.33 -23.09
CA VAL A 253 9.33 -2.82 -21.99
C VAL A 253 9.96 -3.93 -21.15
N TYR A 254 9.30 -5.08 -21.00
CA TYR A 254 9.82 -6.22 -20.24
C TYR A 254 10.63 -7.19 -21.12
N GLY A 255 10.57 -7.05 -22.45
CA GLY A 255 11.32 -7.89 -23.39
C GLY A 255 11.00 -9.38 -23.24
N ASN A 256 11.98 -10.18 -22.82
CA ASN A 256 11.81 -11.63 -22.68
C ASN A 256 10.99 -12.00 -21.44
N TRP A 257 9.67 -12.09 -21.61
CA TRP A 257 8.75 -12.52 -20.58
C TRP A 257 8.94 -14.00 -20.22
N ALA A 258 9.19 -14.30 -18.94
CA ALA A 258 9.52 -15.64 -18.48
C ALA A 258 8.36 -16.65 -18.56
N ASN A 259 7.11 -16.19 -18.45
CA ASN A 259 5.93 -17.05 -18.28
C ASN A 259 4.97 -16.96 -19.48
N THR A 260 5.22 -17.73 -20.55
CA THR A 260 4.41 -17.70 -21.78
C THR A 260 2.94 -18.09 -21.59
N ALA A 261 2.61 -18.86 -20.55
CA ALA A 261 1.24 -19.22 -20.19
C ALA A 261 0.43 -18.05 -19.58
N TYR A 262 1.12 -17.03 -19.07
CA TYR A 262 0.54 -15.83 -18.46
C TYR A 262 1.19 -14.60 -19.08
N PRO A 263 0.94 -14.32 -20.38
CA PRO A 263 1.56 -13.19 -21.06
C PRO A 263 1.10 -11.86 -20.43
N PRO A 264 1.89 -10.78 -20.49
CA PRO A 264 1.50 -9.49 -19.98
C PRO A 264 0.16 -9.04 -20.58
N VAL A 265 -0.74 -8.51 -19.75
CA VAL A 265 -1.92 -7.82 -20.29
C VAL A 265 -1.44 -6.55 -20.99
N TYR A 266 -1.72 -6.40 -22.28
CA TYR A 266 -1.57 -5.10 -22.94
C TYR A 266 -2.88 -4.34 -22.86
N LEU A 267 -2.83 -3.19 -22.19
CA LEU A 267 -3.95 -2.25 -22.09
C LEU A 267 -3.63 -1.09 -23.04
N PRO A 268 -4.27 -1.02 -24.23
CA PRO A 268 -4.03 0.06 -25.16
C PRO A 268 -4.52 1.39 -24.58
N PRO A 269 -3.97 2.54 -25.00
CA PRO A 269 -4.60 3.82 -24.73
C PRO A 269 -5.94 3.94 -25.47
N PRO A 270 -6.95 4.59 -24.87
CA PRO A 270 -8.20 4.97 -25.54
C PRO A 270 -8.00 6.13 -26.54
#